data_AF-A0A7M5VFX4-F1
#
_entry.id   AF-A0A7M5VFX4-F1
#
_cell.length_a   1.000
_cell.length_b   1.000
_cell.length_c   1.000
_cell.angle_alpha   90.00
_cell.angle_beta   90.00
_cell.angle_gamma   90.00
#
_symmetry.space_group_name_H-M   'P 1'
#
loop_
_entity.id
_entity.type
_entity.pdbx_description
1 polymer ?
#
loop_
_entity_poly.entity_id
_entity_poly.type
_entity_poly.pdbx_seq_one_letter_code
_entity_poly.pdbx_strand_id
1 'polypeptide(L)'
;MKLRFVALLLFFMTVANGNESTKTVASCAWLEEEINPVSPRKHTPFYTYNERLEELVNHQINYEMNAFYSYLNMASYFGTVENNLEGFYNYFHSSAMEELKHAEMLMKYQAKRGGRNKLLPIQKPIQSNIWTNSVDVMKDALKLEKDITTKLLCLHRLANDKYNDVDLVNFLEGEMIPEQYSSMSQIQSHIHNIQKLASSGNKSLTNYGLAEFHYNIELLKRKEK
;
A
#
# COMPACT_ATOMS: atom_id res chain seq x y z
N MET A 1 28.37 -37.99 19.62
CA MET A 1 27.92 -36.61 19.85
C MET A 1 27.43 -35.96 18.55
N LYS A 2 26.44 -36.59 17.90
CA LYS A 2 25.81 -36.18 16.64
C LYS A 2 24.31 -36.42 16.81
N LEU A 3 23.61 -35.53 17.51
CA LEU A 3 22.14 -35.56 17.60
C LEU A 3 21.53 -34.26 18.17
N ARG A 4 22.17 -33.10 17.99
CA ARG A 4 21.66 -31.80 18.47
C ARG A 4 21.57 -30.69 17.42
N PHE A 5 21.87 -30.98 16.15
CA PHE A 5 21.87 -29.96 15.08
C PHE A 5 20.67 -30.01 14.12
N VAL A 6 19.77 -30.99 14.23
CA VAL A 6 18.59 -31.09 13.33
C VAL A 6 17.33 -30.44 13.93
N ALA A 7 17.30 -30.20 15.24
CA ALA A 7 16.12 -29.62 15.90
C ALA A 7 15.97 -28.10 15.70
N LEU A 8 17.03 -27.39 15.30
CA LEU A 8 16.98 -25.93 15.09
C LEU A 8 16.53 -25.53 13.67
N LEU A 9 16.57 -26.45 12.70
CA LEU A 9 16.19 -26.20 11.31
C LEU A 9 14.70 -26.45 11.02
N LEU A 10 13.99 -27.16 11.92
CA LEU A 10 12.56 -27.44 11.77
C LEU A 10 11.64 -26.38 12.41
N PHE A 11 12.19 -25.39 13.13
CA PHE A 11 11.40 -24.28 13.66
C PHE A 11 11.27 -23.10 12.68
N PHE A 12 12.05 -23.08 11.59
CA PHE A 12 12.03 -22.02 10.57
C PHE A 12 11.23 -22.38 9.31
N MET A 13 10.60 -23.56 9.22
CA MET A 13 9.79 -23.97 8.06
C MET A 13 8.28 -24.11 8.35
N THR A 14 7.80 -23.64 9.50
CA THR A 14 6.37 -23.69 9.86
C THR A 14 5.69 -22.32 10.01
N VAL A 15 6.29 -21.26 9.45
CA VAL A 15 5.64 -19.94 9.28
C VAL A 15 5.76 -19.47 7.83
N ALA A 16 5.47 -20.35 6.89
CA ALA A 16 5.37 -20.01 5.47
C ALA A 16 4.24 -20.83 4.83
N ASN A 17 3.01 -20.66 5.34
CA ASN A 17 1.77 -21.01 4.63
C ASN A 17 0.54 -20.46 5.39
N GLY A 18 0.59 -19.18 5.76
CA GLY A 18 -0.62 -18.41 6.04
C GLY A 18 -1.27 -18.08 4.71
N ASN A 19 -2.40 -18.71 4.43
CA ASN A 19 -3.16 -18.56 3.20
C ASN A 19 -3.55 -17.07 3.00
N GLU A 20 -2.88 -16.37 2.07
CA GLU A 20 -3.12 -14.96 1.67
C GLU A 20 -4.60 -14.70 1.26
N SER A 21 -5.39 -15.76 1.04
CA SER A 21 -6.80 -15.70 0.65
C SER A 21 -7.82 -15.48 1.78
N THR A 22 -7.39 -15.29 3.03
CA THR A 22 -8.29 -15.20 4.21
C THR A 22 -8.55 -13.79 4.76
N LYS A 23 -7.79 -12.78 4.32
CA LYS A 23 -7.97 -11.39 4.77
C LYS A 23 -9.04 -10.69 3.94
N THR A 24 -10.29 -10.88 4.33
CA THR A 24 -11.43 -10.16 3.75
C THR A 24 -11.94 -9.10 4.73
N VAL A 25 -12.61 -8.07 4.20
CA VAL A 25 -13.28 -7.02 5.00
C VAL A 25 -14.44 -7.60 5.82
N ALA A 26 -14.86 -8.85 5.57
CA ALA A 26 -16.01 -9.48 6.21
C ALA A 26 -15.80 -9.72 7.72
N SER A 27 -14.58 -9.96 8.18
CA SER A 27 -14.30 -10.20 9.61
C SER A 27 -13.51 -9.08 10.29
N CYS A 28 -12.54 -8.44 9.62
CA CYS A 28 -11.61 -7.41 10.15
C CYS A 28 -10.94 -7.70 11.52
N ALA A 29 -11.27 -8.80 12.19
CA ALA A 29 -10.70 -9.25 13.45
C ALA A 29 -9.21 -9.53 13.32
N TRP A 30 -8.78 -10.00 12.14
CA TRP A 30 -7.37 -10.20 11.81
C TRP A 30 -6.54 -8.91 11.93
N LEU A 31 -7.12 -7.74 11.66
CA LEU A 31 -6.41 -6.46 11.80
C LEU A 31 -6.16 -6.11 13.26
N GLU A 32 -7.10 -6.43 14.16
CA GLU A 32 -6.91 -6.27 15.60
C GLU A 32 -5.92 -7.28 16.20
N GLU A 33 -5.83 -8.47 15.61
CA GLU A 33 -4.86 -9.49 16.02
C GLU A 33 -3.41 -9.07 15.67
N GLU A 34 -3.21 -8.39 14.53
CA GLU A 34 -1.91 -7.86 14.10
C GLU A 34 -1.30 -6.84 15.08
N ILE A 35 -2.13 -6.13 15.85
CA ILE A 35 -1.71 -5.07 16.78
C ILE A 35 -1.56 -5.54 18.24
N ASN A 36 -1.70 -6.84 18.52
CA ASN A 36 -1.59 -7.35 19.89
C ASN A 36 -0.13 -7.63 20.31
N PRO A 37 0.29 -7.22 21.53
CA PRO A 37 -0.47 -6.53 22.56
C PRO A 37 -0.48 -5.00 22.38
N VAL A 38 -1.61 -4.36 22.69
CA VAL A 38 -1.69 -2.89 22.78
C VAL A 38 -1.12 -2.44 24.12
N SER A 39 -0.17 -1.49 24.08
CA SER A 39 0.42 -0.92 25.30
C SER A 39 -0.59 0.01 26.00
N PRO A 40 -0.84 -0.15 27.32
CA PRO A 40 -1.80 0.67 28.06
C PRO A 40 -1.42 2.15 28.03
N ARG A 41 -2.41 3.03 27.79
CA ARG A 41 -2.19 4.48 27.81
C ARG A 41 -2.36 5.02 29.23
N LYS A 42 -1.43 5.86 29.67
CA LYS A 42 -1.66 6.69 30.86
C LYS A 42 -2.71 7.73 30.53
N HIS A 43 -3.73 7.87 31.39
CA HIS A 43 -4.82 8.82 31.21
C HIS A 43 -4.28 10.23 30.96
N THR A 44 -4.72 10.86 29.87
CA THR A 44 -4.36 12.25 29.53
C THR A 44 -5.54 13.17 29.84
N PRO A 45 -5.32 14.42 30.27
CA PRO A 45 -6.39 15.37 30.57
C PRO A 45 -7.15 15.90 29.31
N PHE A 46 -6.83 15.39 28.12
CA PHE A 46 -7.57 15.68 26.89
C PHE A 46 -8.83 14.80 26.76
N TYR A 47 -9.54 14.89 25.64
CA TYR A 47 -10.69 14.05 25.34
C TYR A 47 -10.31 12.56 25.18
N THR A 48 -11.25 11.67 25.52
CA THR A 48 -11.07 10.22 25.43
C THR A 48 -10.89 9.79 23.97
N TYR A 49 -9.81 9.06 23.70
CA TYR A 49 -9.53 8.44 22.42
C TYR A 49 -9.16 6.98 22.65
N ASN A 50 -9.83 6.07 21.94
CA ASN A 50 -9.74 4.64 22.20
C ASN A 50 -8.33 4.12 21.86
N GLU A 51 -7.67 3.45 22.81
CA GLU A 51 -6.29 2.97 22.65
C GLU A 51 -6.13 1.99 21.47
N ARG A 52 -7.17 1.22 21.15
CA ARG A 52 -7.16 0.31 20.00
C ARG A 52 -7.22 1.08 18.69
N LEU A 53 -8.06 2.12 18.61
CA LEU A 53 -8.12 2.98 17.42
C LEU A 53 -6.83 3.79 17.26
N GLU A 54 -6.25 4.28 18.34
CA GLU A 54 -4.94 4.94 18.32
C GLU A 54 -3.88 4.00 17.71
N GLU A 55 -3.82 2.75 18.15
CA GLU A 55 -2.86 1.78 17.60
C GLU A 55 -3.16 1.42 16.14
N LEU A 56 -4.43 1.22 15.77
CA LEU A 56 -4.81 0.94 14.40
C LEU A 56 -4.48 2.10 13.44
N VAL A 57 -4.62 3.35 13.89
CA VAL A 57 -4.20 4.53 13.11
C VAL A 57 -2.67 4.55 12.95
N ASN A 58 -1.90 4.20 13.99
CA ASN A 58 -0.43 4.06 13.86
C ASN A 58 -0.05 2.97 12.85
N HIS A 59 -0.79 1.87 12.80
CA HIS A 59 -0.62 0.84 11.79
C HIS A 59 -1.00 1.33 10.39
N GLN A 60 -2.10 2.08 10.24
CA GLN A 60 -2.46 2.67 8.94
C GLN A 60 -1.38 3.63 8.45
N ILE A 61 -0.84 4.50 9.32
CA ILE A 61 0.34 5.35 9.00
C ILE A 61 1.48 4.48 8.47
N ASN A 62 1.78 3.36 9.12
CA ASN A 62 2.83 2.47 8.65
C ASN A 62 2.50 1.82 7.29
N TYR A 63 1.25 1.45 7.02
CA TYR A 63 0.88 0.91 5.70
C TYR A 63 1.09 1.94 4.60
N GLU A 64 0.72 3.21 4.80
CA GLU A 64 1.01 4.28 3.84
C GLU A 64 2.53 4.52 3.67
N MET A 65 3.31 4.45 4.76
CA MET A 65 4.78 4.55 4.67
C MET A 65 5.42 3.38 3.93
N ASN A 66 4.86 2.17 4.05
CA ASN A 66 5.29 1.01 3.24
C ASN A 66 4.88 1.17 1.77
N ALA A 67 3.73 1.78 1.50
CA ALA A 67 3.27 2.11 0.16
C ALA A 67 4.19 3.12 -0.52
N PHE A 68 4.50 4.22 0.17
CA PHE A 68 5.50 5.21 -0.22
C PHE A 68 6.83 4.53 -0.63
N TYR A 69 7.37 3.67 0.24
CA TYR A 69 8.64 3.03 -0.03
C TYR A 69 8.57 2.04 -1.20
N SER A 70 7.42 1.38 -1.39
CA SER A 70 7.17 0.50 -2.53
C SER A 70 7.06 1.27 -3.84
N TYR A 71 6.37 2.41 -3.86
CA TYR A 71 6.30 3.27 -5.04
C TYR A 71 7.65 3.90 -5.39
N LEU A 72 8.47 4.26 -4.39
CA LEU A 72 9.85 4.68 -4.65
C LEU A 72 10.67 3.57 -5.32
N ASN A 73 10.49 2.32 -4.92
CA ASN A 73 11.15 1.18 -5.56
C ASN A 73 10.67 0.98 -7.00
N MET A 74 9.36 1.14 -7.26
CA MET A 74 8.79 1.12 -8.62
C MET A 74 9.34 2.25 -9.49
N ALA A 75 9.40 3.48 -8.96
CA ALA A 75 9.99 4.61 -9.65
C ALA A 75 11.47 4.32 -9.99
N SER A 76 12.24 3.88 -9.00
CA SER A 76 13.67 3.57 -9.16
C SER A 76 13.93 2.53 -10.24
N TYR A 77 13.05 1.54 -10.41
CA TYR A 77 13.15 0.57 -11.50
C TYR A 77 13.07 1.24 -12.88
N PHE A 78 12.14 2.16 -13.11
CA PHE A 78 12.04 2.85 -14.40
C PHE A 78 13.14 3.90 -14.63
N GLY A 79 13.76 4.38 -13.56
CA GLY A 79 14.87 5.34 -13.60
C GLY A 79 16.24 4.73 -13.85
N THR A 80 16.38 3.40 -13.96
CA THR A 80 17.68 2.78 -14.28
C THR A 80 18.08 3.03 -15.74
N VAL A 81 19.37 2.88 -16.05
CA VAL A 81 19.89 3.09 -17.42
C VAL A 81 19.33 2.04 -18.40
N GLU A 82 19.04 0.84 -17.90
CA GLU A 82 18.48 -0.26 -18.70
C GLU A 82 17.03 -0.02 -19.10
N ASN A 83 16.21 0.53 -18.21
CA ASN A 83 14.80 0.81 -18.47
C ASN A 83 14.58 2.20 -19.08
N ASN A 84 15.14 3.23 -18.46
CA ASN A 84 15.13 4.63 -18.91
C ASN A 84 13.75 5.15 -19.39
N LEU A 85 12.71 4.91 -18.59
CA LEU A 85 11.32 5.32 -18.88
C LEU A 85 10.88 6.45 -17.93
N GLU A 86 11.29 7.68 -18.25
CA GLU A 86 11.12 8.85 -17.38
C GLU A 86 9.66 9.19 -17.03
N GLY A 87 8.71 8.97 -17.95
CA GLY A 87 7.28 9.17 -17.70
C GLY A 87 6.74 8.23 -16.63
N PHE A 88 7.14 6.96 -16.67
CA PHE A 88 6.81 6.00 -15.62
C PHE A 88 7.52 6.31 -14.30
N TYR A 89 8.80 6.69 -14.35
CA TYR A 89 9.54 7.16 -13.17
C TYR A 89 8.79 8.30 -12.48
N ASN A 90 8.42 9.34 -13.24
CA ASN A 90 7.71 10.52 -12.73
C ASN A 90 6.35 10.15 -12.13
N TYR A 91 5.60 9.26 -12.79
CA TYR A 91 4.31 8.78 -12.29
C TYR A 91 4.47 8.11 -10.92
N PHE A 92 5.29 7.07 -10.83
CA PHE A 92 5.48 6.33 -9.57
C PHE A 92 6.16 7.15 -8.48
N HIS A 93 7.05 8.08 -8.84
CA HIS A 93 7.61 9.02 -7.87
C HIS A 93 6.52 9.95 -7.30
N SER A 94 5.60 10.42 -8.14
CA SER A 94 4.48 11.26 -7.69
C SER A 94 3.52 10.48 -6.80
N SER A 95 3.20 9.23 -7.17
CA SER A 95 2.43 8.32 -6.31
C SER A 95 3.11 8.08 -4.96
N ALA A 96 4.45 7.93 -4.94
CA ALA A 96 5.18 7.84 -3.68
C ALA A 96 4.98 9.09 -2.80
N MET A 97 5.09 10.29 -3.38
CA MET A 97 4.86 11.53 -2.63
C MET A 97 3.42 11.66 -2.11
N GLU A 98 2.45 11.13 -2.85
CA GLU A 98 1.04 11.08 -2.45
C GLU A 98 0.85 10.17 -1.22
N GLU A 99 1.46 8.97 -1.21
CA GLU A 99 1.39 8.10 -0.02
C GLU A 99 2.09 8.69 1.21
N LEU A 100 3.19 9.43 1.01
CA LEU A 100 3.82 10.16 2.09
C LEU A 100 2.87 11.23 2.66
N LYS A 101 2.12 11.92 1.79
CA LYS A 101 1.09 12.89 2.19
C LYS A 101 -0.05 12.20 2.95
N HIS A 102 -0.49 11.00 2.55
CA HIS A 102 -1.48 10.21 3.29
C HIS A 102 -0.98 9.86 4.70
N ALA A 103 0.26 9.39 4.82
CA ALA A 103 0.88 9.10 6.12
C ALA A 103 0.92 10.36 7.00
N GLU A 104 1.36 11.50 6.47
CA GLU A 104 1.39 12.76 7.20
C GLU A 104 0.00 13.25 7.62
N MET A 105 -1.02 13.03 6.78
CA MET A 105 -2.40 13.38 7.08
C MET A 105 -2.92 12.59 8.28
N LEU A 106 -2.71 11.27 8.29
CA LEU A 106 -3.03 10.41 9.42
C LEU A 106 -2.23 10.79 10.68
N MET A 107 -0.95 11.16 10.55
CA MET A 107 -0.14 11.60 11.68
C MET A 107 -0.66 12.90 12.31
N LYS A 108 -1.11 13.85 11.47
CA LYS A 108 -1.75 15.09 11.92
C LYS A 108 -3.09 14.81 12.59
N TYR A 109 -3.88 13.91 12.00
CA TYR A 109 -5.15 13.46 12.57
C TYR A 109 -4.95 12.80 13.94
N GLN A 110 -4.00 11.87 14.05
CA GLN A 110 -3.63 11.18 15.28
C GLN A 110 -3.26 12.18 16.39
N ALA A 111 -2.39 13.15 16.07
CA ALA A 111 -1.99 14.20 17.00
C ALA A 111 -3.18 15.09 17.41
N LYS A 112 -4.05 15.47 16.47
CA LYS A 112 -5.28 16.25 16.73
C LYS A 112 -6.21 15.55 17.71
N ARG A 113 -6.31 14.21 17.64
CA ARG A 113 -7.11 13.38 18.56
C ARG A 113 -6.45 13.15 19.93
N GLY A 114 -5.23 13.66 20.13
CA GLY A 114 -4.44 13.44 21.33
C GLY A 114 -3.73 12.09 21.36
N GLY A 115 -3.76 11.33 20.26
CA GLY A 115 -2.99 10.10 20.09
C GLY A 115 -1.50 10.36 19.90
N ARG A 116 -0.69 9.34 20.13
CA ARG A 116 0.77 9.38 19.91
C ARG A 116 1.11 8.71 18.60
N ASN A 117 1.85 9.42 17.75
CA ASN A 117 2.46 8.87 16.56
C ASN A 117 3.58 7.88 16.97
N LYS A 118 3.33 6.59 16.78
CA LYS A 118 4.32 5.52 16.94
C LYS A 118 4.77 5.06 15.57
N LEU A 119 5.88 5.60 15.09
CA LEU A 119 6.43 5.19 13.79
C LEU A 119 6.99 3.77 13.89
N LEU A 120 6.49 2.88 13.03
CA LEU A 120 6.85 1.47 12.99
C LEU A 120 7.92 1.20 11.92
N PRO A 121 8.57 0.02 11.95
CA PRO A 121 9.53 -0.36 10.92
C PRO A 121 8.88 -0.46 9.53
N ILE A 122 9.50 0.20 8.56
CA ILE A 122 9.15 0.08 7.15
C ILE A 122 9.84 -1.17 6.59
N GLN A 123 9.06 -2.08 6.03
CA GLN A 123 9.57 -3.30 5.44
C GLN A 123 10.20 -3.04 4.08
N LYS A 124 11.20 -3.85 3.72
CA LYS A 124 11.76 -3.81 2.37
C LYS A 124 10.66 -4.14 1.36
N PRO A 125 10.49 -3.35 0.28
CA PRO A 125 9.54 -3.65 -0.77
C PRO A 125 9.83 -4.99 -1.43
N ILE A 126 8.78 -5.69 -1.86
CA ILE A 126 8.90 -6.94 -2.61
C ILE A 126 9.65 -6.64 -3.93
N GLN A 127 10.55 -7.54 -4.32
CA GLN A 127 11.67 -7.24 -5.23
C GLN A 127 11.24 -7.01 -6.69
N SER A 128 11.93 -6.05 -7.31
CA SER A 128 11.84 -5.66 -8.72
C SER A 128 12.40 -6.68 -9.72
N ASN A 129 13.03 -7.76 -9.25
CA ASN A 129 13.67 -8.77 -10.09
C ASN A 129 12.69 -9.67 -10.87
N ILE A 130 11.38 -9.50 -10.64
CA ILE A 130 10.31 -10.27 -11.30
C ILE A 130 9.66 -9.44 -12.43
N TRP A 131 9.85 -8.12 -12.45
CA TRP A 131 9.20 -7.25 -13.43
C TRP A 131 9.86 -7.36 -14.80
N THR A 132 9.05 -7.73 -15.80
CA THR A 132 9.51 -7.86 -17.19
C THR A 132 9.09 -6.68 -18.06
N ASN A 133 8.04 -5.97 -17.65
CA ASN A 133 7.46 -4.83 -18.36
C ASN A 133 6.64 -3.97 -17.39
N SER A 134 6.20 -2.81 -17.86
CA SER A 134 5.48 -1.82 -17.09
C SER A 134 4.09 -2.27 -16.64
N VAL A 135 3.47 -3.21 -17.34
CA VAL A 135 2.19 -3.80 -16.92
C VAL A 135 2.37 -4.66 -15.68
N ASP A 136 3.51 -5.35 -15.53
CA ASP A 136 3.80 -6.11 -14.31
C ASP A 136 3.92 -5.17 -13.10
N VAL A 137 4.66 -4.06 -13.25
CA VAL A 137 4.81 -3.05 -12.19
C VAL A 137 3.47 -2.41 -11.82
N MET A 138 2.66 -2.05 -12.82
CA MET A 138 1.32 -1.48 -12.60
C MET A 138 0.35 -2.46 -11.93
N LYS A 139 0.46 -3.77 -12.21
CA LYS A 139 -0.34 -4.79 -11.51
C LYS A 139 0.05 -4.91 -10.05
N ASP A 140 1.34 -4.83 -9.74
CA ASP A 140 1.82 -4.83 -8.36
C ASP A 140 1.39 -3.56 -7.61
N ALA A 141 1.41 -2.40 -8.26
CA ALA A 141 0.81 -1.17 -7.72
C ALA A 141 -0.70 -1.37 -7.43
N LEU A 142 -1.45 -1.95 -8.36
CA LEU A 142 -2.87 -2.25 -8.12
C LEU A 142 -3.09 -3.26 -6.99
N LYS A 143 -2.19 -4.25 -6.80
CA LYS A 143 -2.26 -5.18 -5.68
C LYS A 143 -2.02 -4.45 -4.36
N LEU A 144 -0.99 -3.58 -4.32
CA LEU A 144 -0.65 -2.76 -3.16
C LEU A 144 -1.84 -1.88 -2.74
N GLU A 145 -2.45 -1.17 -3.69
CA GLU A 145 -3.62 -0.30 -3.43
C GLU A 145 -4.82 -1.06 -2.87
N LYS A 146 -5.11 -2.25 -3.43
CA LYS A 146 -6.18 -3.11 -2.92
C LYS A 146 -5.92 -3.55 -1.48
N ASP A 147 -4.67 -3.86 -1.16
CA ASP A 147 -4.25 -4.31 0.15
C ASP A 147 -4.33 -3.19 1.20
N ILE A 148 -3.89 -1.97 0.86
CA ILE A 148 -4.02 -0.77 1.70
C ILE A 148 -5.50 -0.42 1.90
N THR A 149 -6.27 -0.38 0.82
CA THR A 149 -7.71 -0.07 0.86
C THR A 149 -8.46 -1.08 1.74
N THR A 150 -8.11 -2.36 1.68
CA THR A 150 -8.71 -3.39 2.54
C THR A 150 -8.47 -3.10 4.03
N LYS A 151 -7.26 -2.66 4.39
CA LYS A 151 -6.91 -2.30 5.77
C LYS A 151 -7.61 -1.02 6.22
N LEU A 152 -7.66 -0.02 5.35
CA LEU A 152 -8.37 1.25 5.59
C LEU A 152 -9.87 1.01 5.84
N LEU A 153 -10.51 0.17 5.02
CA LEU A 153 -11.92 -0.21 5.20
C LEU A 153 -12.15 -1.02 6.46
N CYS A 154 -11.17 -1.85 6.88
CA CYS A 154 -11.25 -2.54 8.16
C CYS A 154 -11.10 -1.59 9.35
N LEU A 155 -10.21 -0.60 9.27
CA LEU A 155 -10.10 0.47 10.27
C LEU A 155 -11.42 1.24 10.38
N HIS A 156 -12.01 1.64 9.25
CA HIS A 156 -13.33 2.28 9.20
C HIS A 156 -14.40 1.42 9.87
N ARG A 157 -14.50 0.14 9.51
CA ARG A 157 -15.49 -0.77 10.07
C ARG A 157 -15.33 -0.95 11.58
N LEU A 158 -14.10 -1.09 12.08
CA LEU A 158 -13.84 -1.19 13.51
C LEU A 158 -14.21 0.11 14.24
N ALA A 159 -13.86 1.26 13.66
CA ALA A 159 -14.23 2.57 14.19
C ALA A 159 -15.75 2.74 14.28
N ASN A 160 -16.48 2.32 13.25
CA ASN A 160 -17.93 2.42 13.18
C ASN A 160 -18.64 1.38 14.07
N ASP A 161 -18.44 0.08 13.80
CA ASP A 161 -19.28 -0.99 14.34
C ASP A 161 -18.94 -1.33 15.80
N LYS A 162 -17.65 -1.24 16.17
CA LYS A 162 -17.14 -1.73 17.46
C LYS A 162 -16.87 -0.60 18.44
N TYR A 163 -16.23 0.46 17.99
CA TYR A 163 -15.76 1.55 18.86
C TYR A 163 -16.65 2.80 18.83
N ASN A 164 -17.58 2.90 17.89
CA ASN A 164 -18.50 4.02 17.71
C ASN A 164 -17.78 5.39 17.66
N ASP A 165 -16.63 5.47 16.99
CA ASP A 165 -15.83 6.70 16.85
C ASP A 165 -16.25 7.49 15.61
N VAL A 166 -17.25 8.36 15.79
CA VAL A 166 -17.87 9.14 14.71
C VAL A 166 -16.89 10.05 13.97
N ASP A 167 -15.94 10.65 14.68
CA ASP A 167 -14.97 11.57 14.08
C ASP A 167 -13.95 10.83 13.21
N LEU A 168 -13.50 9.64 13.64
CA LEU A 168 -12.63 8.80 12.80
C LEU A 168 -13.34 8.29 11.56
N VAL A 169 -14.59 7.85 11.70
CA VAL A 169 -15.40 7.44 10.54
C VAL A 169 -15.53 8.58 9.54
N ASN A 170 -15.89 9.78 10.00
CA ASN A 170 -16.04 10.95 9.15
C ASN A 170 -14.73 11.33 8.44
N PHE A 171 -13.61 11.31 9.15
CA PHE A 171 -12.29 11.58 8.56
C PHE A 171 -11.94 10.58 7.46
N LEU A 172 -12.14 9.27 7.70
CA LEU A 172 -11.81 8.23 6.74
C LEU A 172 -12.69 8.32 5.48
N GLU A 173 -13.99 8.58 5.64
CA GLU A 173 -14.94 8.72 4.53
C GLU A 173 -14.72 10.01 3.71
N GLY A 174 -14.33 11.10 4.37
CA GLY A 174 -14.13 12.39 3.73
C GLY A 174 -12.79 12.53 3.00
N GLU A 175 -11.71 12.07 3.64
CA GLU A 175 -10.35 12.40 3.19
C GLU A 175 -9.61 11.21 2.56
N MET A 176 -9.86 9.96 2.99
CA MET A 176 -8.99 8.83 2.62
C MET A 176 -9.67 7.87 1.63
N ILE A 177 -10.86 7.38 1.95
CA ILE A 177 -11.55 6.33 1.16
C ILE A 177 -11.82 6.75 -0.30
N PRO A 178 -12.26 7.99 -0.61
CA PRO A 178 -12.50 8.40 -2.00
C PRO A 178 -11.24 8.38 -2.88
N GLU A 179 -10.09 8.73 -2.31
CA GLU A 179 -8.80 8.77 -3.02
C GLU A 179 -8.37 7.35 -3.43
N GLN A 180 -8.57 6.35 -2.56
CA GLN A 180 -8.25 4.94 -2.86
C GLN A 180 -8.93 4.41 -4.13
N TYR A 181 -10.23 4.67 -4.30
CA TYR A 181 -10.96 4.20 -5.48
C TYR A 181 -10.54 4.95 -6.75
N SER A 182 -10.18 6.23 -6.61
CA SER A 182 -9.66 7.04 -7.71
C SER A 182 -8.30 6.53 -8.19
N SER A 183 -7.38 6.25 -7.26
CA SER A 183 -6.07 5.65 -7.55
C SER A 183 -6.21 4.30 -8.27
N MET A 184 -6.98 3.36 -7.70
CA MET A 184 -7.18 2.04 -8.30
C MET A 184 -7.79 2.09 -9.71
N SER A 185 -8.76 2.98 -9.93
CA SER A 185 -9.39 3.18 -11.25
C SER A 185 -8.40 3.73 -12.28
N GLN A 186 -7.55 4.67 -11.86
CA GLN A 186 -6.50 5.24 -12.69
C GLN A 186 -5.46 4.18 -13.07
N ILE A 187 -4.94 3.41 -12.12
CA ILE A 187 -3.98 2.32 -12.37
C ILE A 187 -4.57 1.26 -13.29
N GLN A 188 -5.83 0.85 -13.06
CA GLN A 188 -6.51 -0.11 -13.92
C GLN A 188 -6.65 0.40 -15.37
N SER A 189 -6.87 1.71 -15.54
CA SER A 189 -6.91 2.37 -16.85
C SER A 189 -5.52 2.39 -17.51
N HIS A 190 -4.45 2.64 -16.76
CA HIS A 190 -3.07 2.55 -17.25
C HIS A 190 -2.77 1.15 -17.78
N ILE A 191 -3.07 0.11 -17.00
CA ILE A 191 -2.90 -1.30 -17.40
C ILE A 191 -3.62 -1.59 -18.72
N HIS A 192 -4.90 -1.23 -18.81
CA HIS A 192 -5.70 -1.51 -20.01
C HIS A 192 -5.13 -0.81 -21.25
N ASN A 193 -4.73 0.45 -21.13
CA ASN A 193 -4.22 1.23 -22.25
C ASN A 193 -2.88 0.68 -22.77
N ILE A 194 -1.96 0.31 -21.87
CA ILE A 194 -0.68 -0.28 -22.26
C ILE A 194 -0.90 -1.63 -22.95
N GLN A 195 -1.76 -2.49 -22.41
CA GLN A 195 -2.09 -3.79 -23.01
C GLN A 195 -2.74 -3.64 -24.40
N LYS A 196 -3.62 -2.64 -24.56
CA LYS A 196 -4.26 -2.33 -25.84
C LYS A 196 -3.23 -1.86 -26.88
N LEU A 197 -2.29 -0.99 -26.49
CA LEU A 197 -1.18 -0.57 -27.35
C LEU A 197 -0.30 -1.76 -27.74
N ALA A 198 0.02 -2.64 -26.79
CA ALA A 198 0.86 -3.82 -27.04
C ALA A 198 0.21 -4.85 -27.98
N SER A 199 -1.12 -4.90 -28.03
CA SER A 199 -1.89 -5.89 -28.80
C SER A 199 -2.40 -5.38 -30.16
N SER A 200 -2.13 -4.13 -30.51
CA SER A 200 -2.71 -3.47 -31.68
C SER A 200 -2.10 -3.96 -32.99
N GLY A 201 -2.69 -4.99 -33.60
CA GLY A 201 -2.35 -5.47 -34.94
C GLY A 201 -2.49 -6.98 -35.14
N ASN A 202 -2.11 -7.79 -34.15
CA ASN A 202 -2.27 -9.26 -34.17
C ASN A 202 -2.08 -9.81 -32.75
N LYS A 203 -3.05 -10.58 -32.20
CA LYS A 203 -2.93 -11.20 -30.86
C LYS A 203 -1.74 -12.14 -30.73
N SER A 204 -1.18 -12.62 -31.84
CA SER A 204 0.00 -13.48 -31.88
C SER A 204 1.34 -12.72 -31.71
N LEU A 205 1.36 -11.38 -31.76
CA LEU A 205 2.57 -10.56 -31.72
C LEU A 205 2.36 -9.38 -30.76
N THR A 206 2.45 -9.64 -29.46
CA THR A 206 2.44 -8.57 -28.45
C THR A 206 3.79 -7.85 -28.43
N ASN A 207 3.80 -6.53 -28.61
CA ASN A 207 5.01 -5.70 -28.55
C ASN A 207 4.95 -4.72 -27.37
N TYR A 208 5.38 -5.18 -26.20
CA TYR A 208 5.42 -4.36 -24.98
C TYR A 208 6.43 -3.22 -25.07
N GLY A 209 7.64 -3.45 -25.63
CA GLY A 209 8.65 -2.39 -25.71
C GLY A 209 8.19 -1.15 -26.48
N LEU A 210 7.51 -1.34 -27.62
CA LEU A 210 6.94 -0.21 -28.35
C LEU A 210 5.78 0.45 -27.58
N ALA A 211 4.90 -0.35 -26.98
CA ALA A 211 3.78 0.15 -26.19
C ALA A 211 4.24 0.97 -24.98
N GLU A 212 5.25 0.50 -24.26
CA GLU A 212 5.88 1.18 -23.12
C GLU A 212 6.51 2.49 -23.55
N PHE A 213 7.28 2.50 -24.65
CA PHE A 213 7.87 3.72 -25.16
C PHE A 213 6.80 4.77 -25.50
N HIS A 214 5.77 4.39 -26.25
CA HIS A 214 4.68 5.32 -26.58
C HIS A 214 3.94 5.80 -25.33
N TYR A 215 3.62 4.89 -24.39
CA TYR A 215 2.89 5.25 -23.19
C TYR A 215 3.69 6.13 -22.24
N ASN A 216 5.00 5.90 -22.17
CA ASN A 216 5.95 6.72 -21.42
C ASN A 216 5.90 8.18 -21.88
N ILE A 217 5.87 8.42 -23.19
CA ILE A 217 5.72 9.78 -23.74
C ILE A 217 4.38 10.41 -23.35
N GLU A 218 3.30 9.63 -23.33
CA GLU A 218 1.99 10.12 -22.88
C GLU A 218 1.96 10.46 -21.38
N LEU A 219 2.68 9.71 -20.54
CA LEU A 219 2.85 10.04 -19.11
C LEU A 219 3.62 11.34 -18.91
N LEU A 220 4.67 11.59 -19.71
CA LEU A 220 5.43 12.85 -19.66
C LEU A 220 4.55 14.08 -19.95
N LYS A 221 3.72 14.00 -21.00
CA LYS A 221 2.80 15.09 -21.38
C LYS A 221 1.74 15.41 -20.32
N ARG A 222 1.35 14.43 -19.50
CA ARG A 222 0.36 14.64 -18.42
C ARG A 222 0.89 15.54 -17.31
N LYS A 223 2.22 15.63 -17.13
CA LYS A 223 2.87 16.49 -16.13
C LYS A 223 2.88 17.97 -16.52
N GLU A 224 2.71 18.29 -17.81
CA GLU A 224 2.73 19.66 -18.33
C GLU A 224 1.39 20.38 -18.20
N LYS A 225 0.37 19.73 -17.65
CA LYS A 225 -0.97 20.29 -17.41
C LYS A 225 -1.24 20.44 -15.92
#